data_AF-A0A7S1NBK3-F1
#
_entry.id   AF-A0A7S1NBK3-F1
#
_cell.length_a   1.000
_cell.length_b   1.000
_cell.length_c   1.000
_cell.angle_alpha   90.00
_cell.angle_beta   90.00
_cell.angle_gamma   90.00
#
_symmetry.space_group_name_H-M   'P 1'
#
loop_
_entity.id
_entity.type
_entity.pdbx_description
1 polymer ?
#
loop_
_entity_poly.entity_id
_entity_poly.type
_entity_poly.pdbx_seq_one_letter_code
_entity_poly.pdbx_strand_id
1 'polypeptide(L)'
;YIFSDKTGTLTQNVMEFMKCSIEGVSYGTGVTEVARAAALRQGRTVASPRSSQPEGMVLEPGNNFYDPRISLGAWVGHDESGAISRLFVLLAVCHTVSSTTLQWDEDDPGAWQTDNLKYQASSPDEEALVMGARGSGFVFIRRLYDELTIEVRGVREQYTVLATNEFSSERKRMSCVVHCPDGRAKVLCKGADSVMFERLTSHKPDLLHRTRQHIQGY
;
A
#
# COMPACT_ATOMS: atom_id res chain seq x y z
N TYR A 1 39.72 1.29 -9.03
CA TYR A 1 38.57 1.84 -8.30
C TYR A 1 37.33 1.69 -9.16
N ILE A 2 36.20 1.26 -8.59
CA ILE A 2 34.90 1.21 -9.29
C ILE A 2 34.03 2.31 -8.70
N PHE A 3 33.54 3.21 -9.57
CA PHE A 3 32.54 4.22 -9.23
C PHE A 3 31.24 3.82 -9.90
N SER A 4 30.14 3.77 -9.15
CA SER A 4 28.84 3.36 -9.65
C SER A 4 27.77 4.30 -9.10
N ASP A 5 26.85 4.72 -9.96
CA ASP A 5 25.69 5.52 -9.56
C ASP A 5 24.62 4.63 -8.91
N LYS A 6 23.79 5.19 -8.03
CA LYS A 6 22.72 4.43 -7.37
C LYS A 6 21.55 4.21 -8.33
N THR A 7 20.99 5.30 -8.86
CA THR A 7 19.72 5.27 -9.58
C THR A 7 19.96 4.86 -11.03
N GLY A 8 19.24 3.84 -11.51
CA GLY A 8 19.41 3.35 -12.88
C GLY A 8 20.62 2.45 -13.12
N THR A 9 21.53 2.29 -12.14
CA THR A 9 22.61 1.29 -12.18
C THR A 9 22.45 0.23 -11.10
N LEU A 10 22.40 0.60 -9.82
CA LEU A 10 22.19 -0.35 -8.72
C LEU A 10 20.71 -0.67 -8.49
N THR A 11 19.81 0.25 -8.82
CA THR A 11 18.37 0.09 -8.63
C THR A 11 17.61 0.34 -9.93
N GLN A 12 16.57 -0.45 -10.18
CA GLN A 12 15.73 -0.36 -11.39
C GLN A 12 14.72 0.80 -11.36
N ASN A 13 14.71 1.65 -10.32
CA ASN A 13 13.69 2.68 -10.10
C ASN A 13 12.25 2.14 -10.10
N VAL A 14 12.09 0.88 -9.67
CA VAL A 14 10.80 0.22 -9.46
C VAL A 14 10.65 0.03 -7.95
N MET A 15 9.51 0.46 -7.42
CA MET A 15 9.15 0.28 -6.01
C MET A 15 8.00 -0.72 -5.93
N GLU A 16 8.07 -1.60 -4.93
CA GLU A 16 7.08 -2.66 -4.74
C GLU A 16 6.63 -2.65 -3.27
N PHE A 17 5.33 -2.78 -3.03
CA PHE A 17 4.80 -2.97 -1.69
C PHE A 17 5.07 -4.41 -1.26
N MET A 18 5.80 -4.60 -0.15
CA MET A 18 6.30 -5.92 0.26
C MET A 18 5.76 -6.39 1.61
N LYS A 19 5.68 -5.50 2.60
CA LYS A 19 5.30 -5.81 3.98
C LYS A 19 4.57 -4.65 4.64
N CYS A 20 3.76 -4.96 5.65
CA CYS A 20 3.13 -3.97 6.50
C CYS A 20 2.93 -4.49 7.93
N SER A 21 2.82 -3.57 8.89
CA SER A 21 2.52 -3.88 10.28
C SER A 21 1.16 -3.31 10.65
N ILE A 22 0.20 -4.16 11.03
CA ILE A 22 -1.18 -3.77 11.37
C ILE A 22 -1.51 -4.37 12.74
N GLU A 23 -1.97 -3.53 13.67
CA GLU A 23 -2.29 -3.92 15.06
C GLU A 23 -1.19 -4.79 15.72
N GLY A 24 0.07 -4.48 15.42
CA GLY A 24 1.22 -5.13 16.04
C GLY A 24 1.53 -6.51 15.47
N VAL A 25 0.97 -6.83 14.30
CA VAL A 25 1.25 -8.04 13.52
C VAL A 25 1.90 -7.62 12.20
N SER A 26 3.05 -8.23 11.88
CA SER A 26 3.69 -8.06 10.57
C SER A 26 3.04 -8.98 9.55
N TYR A 27 2.65 -8.43 8.40
CA TYR A 27 2.14 -9.11 7.23
C TYR A 27 3.05 -8.91 6.03
N GLY A 28 2.95 -9.82 5.07
CA GLY A 28 3.75 -9.83 3.86
C GLY A 28 4.76 -10.97 3.91
N THR A 29 4.60 -11.88 2.97
CA THR A 29 5.47 -13.03 2.77
C THR A 29 6.59 -12.69 1.79
N GLY A 30 7.69 -13.43 1.89
CA GLY A 30 8.86 -13.20 1.07
C GLY A 30 10.03 -12.53 1.80
N VAL A 31 11.20 -12.75 1.22
CA VAL A 31 12.48 -12.26 1.73
C VAL A 31 13.12 -11.44 0.63
N THR A 32 13.47 -10.19 0.93
CA THR A 32 14.16 -9.33 -0.03
C THR A 32 15.49 -9.97 -0.42
N GLU A 33 15.98 -9.68 -1.62
CA GLU A 33 17.28 -10.20 -2.06
C GLU A 33 18.41 -9.83 -1.08
N VAL A 34 18.33 -8.63 -0.51
CA VAL A 34 19.26 -8.14 0.53
C VAL A 34 19.20 -9.00 1.78
N ALA A 35 18.00 -9.25 2.32
CA ALA A 35 17.84 -10.09 3.51
C ALA A 35 18.28 -11.55 3.25
N ARG A 36 18.03 -12.07 2.05
CA ARG A 36 18.51 -13.38 1.62
C ARG A 36 20.04 -13.41 1.55
N ALA A 37 20.66 -12.43 0.91
CA ALA A 37 22.12 -12.34 0.78
C ALA A 37 22.79 -12.19 2.16
N ALA A 38 22.19 -11.41 3.07
CA ALA A 38 22.67 -11.29 4.45
C ALA A 38 22.58 -12.62 5.21
N ALA A 39 21.48 -13.35 5.07
CA ALA A 39 21.30 -14.66 5.70
C ALA A 39 22.26 -15.73 5.13
N LEU A 40 22.48 -15.73 3.81
CA LEU A 40 23.46 -16.60 3.15
C LEU A 40 24.88 -16.34 3.66
N ARG A 41 25.26 -15.07 3.85
CA ARG A 41 26.55 -14.70 4.48
C ARG A 41 26.67 -15.18 5.93
N GLN A 42 25.55 -15.37 6.63
CA GLN A 42 25.49 -15.93 7.98
C GLN A 42 25.32 -17.46 8.01
N GLY A 43 25.44 -18.14 6.85
CA GLY A 43 25.29 -19.59 6.75
C GLY A 43 23.87 -20.10 6.97
N ARG A 44 22.86 -19.22 6.90
CA ARG A 44 21.44 -19.57 7.05
C ARG A 44 20.81 -19.80 5.67
N THR A 45 20.13 -20.93 5.51
CA THR A 45 19.28 -21.21 4.34
C THR A 45 17.97 -20.44 4.50
N VAL A 46 17.59 -19.67 3.48
CA VAL A 46 16.32 -18.95 3.47
C VAL A 46 15.49 -19.42 2.29
N ALA A 47 14.22 -19.72 2.54
CA ALA A 47 13.29 -20.12 1.49
C ALA A 47 13.14 -19.03 0.41
N SER A 48 12.86 -19.45 -0.81
CA SER A 48 12.63 -18.53 -1.94
C SER A 48 11.49 -17.54 -1.62
N PRO A 49 11.58 -16.27 -2.05
CA PRO A 49 10.56 -15.25 -1.79
C PRO A 49 9.14 -15.65 -2.21
N ARG A 50 8.98 -16.57 -3.17
CA ARG A 50 7.68 -17.05 -3.67
C ARG A 50 7.16 -18.34 -3.04
N SER A 51 7.89 -18.94 -2.10
CA SER A 51 7.56 -20.27 -1.54
C SER A 51 6.23 -20.36 -0.78
N SER A 52 5.62 -19.23 -0.44
CA SER A 52 4.34 -19.14 0.28
C SER A 52 3.16 -18.73 -0.60
N GLN A 53 3.41 -18.36 -1.87
CA GLN A 53 2.35 -18.06 -2.82
C GLN A 53 1.74 -19.39 -3.33
N PRO A 54 0.41 -19.47 -3.49
CA PRO A 54 -0.24 -20.62 -4.10
C PRO A 54 0.33 -20.88 -5.50
N GLU A 55 0.52 -22.15 -5.83
CA GLU A 55 1.04 -22.56 -7.13
C GLU A 55 0.11 -22.09 -8.26
N GLY A 56 0.66 -21.39 -9.25
CA GLY A 56 -0.11 -20.80 -10.35
C GLY A 56 -0.72 -19.41 -10.06
N MET A 57 -0.55 -18.86 -8.85
CA MET A 57 -0.98 -17.49 -8.55
C MET A 57 -0.11 -16.48 -9.29
N VAL A 58 -0.74 -15.67 -10.16
CA VAL A 58 -0.12 -14.50 -10.77
C VAL A 58 -0.53 -13.29 -9.94
N LEU A 59 0.43 -12.65 -9.28
CA LEU A 59 0.19 -11.35 -8.65
C LEU A 59 0.05 -10.28 -9.74
N GLU A 60 -0.76 -9.25 -9.44
CA GLU A 60 -0.85 -8.05 -10.26
C GLU A 60 0.56 -7.51 -10.55
N PRO A 61 0.92 -7.23 -11.81
CA PRO A 61 2.23 -6.69 -12.17
C PRO A 61 2.52 -5.41 -11.35
N GLY A 62 3.65 -5.37 -10.64
CA GLY A 62 4.01 -4.24 -9.77
C GLY A 62 3.51 -4.35 -8.31
N ASN A 63 2.81 -5.43 -7.95
CA ASN A 63 2.50 -5.77 -6.56
C ASN A 63 3.15 -7.11 -6.18
N ASN A 64 4.09 -7.09 -5.23
CA ASN A 64 4.69 -8.31 -4.67
C ASN A 64 4.21 -8.62 -3.24
N PHE A 65 3.22 -7.86 -2.75
CA PHE A 65 2.62 -8.12 -1.45
C PHE A 65 1.67 -9.32 -1.52
N TYR A 66 1.97 -10.34 -0.73
CA TYR A 66 1.07 -11.46 -0.49
C TYR A 66 1.21 -11.93 0.95
N ASP A 67 0.09 -12.15 1.62
CA ASP A 67 0.04 -12.84 2.90
C ASP A 67 -1.27 -13.64 2.99
N PRO A 68 -1.23 -14.97 3.13
CA PRO A 68 -2.44 -15.80 3.11
C PRO A 68 -3.45 -15.42 4.20
N ARG A 69 -3.02 -14.71 5.26
CA ARG A 69 -3.90 -14.25 6.34
C ARG A 69 -4.79 -13.08 5.94
N ILE A 70 -4.37 -12.26 4.96
CA ILE A 70 -5.07 -11.00 4.62
C ILE A 70 -5.23 -10.74 3.11
N SER A 71 -4.52 -11.45 2.25
CA SER A 71 -4.68 -11.36 0.79
C SER A 71 -5.89 -12.16 0.30
N LEU A 72 -6.32 -11.92 -0.95
CA LEU A 72 -7.41 -12.67 -1.61
C LEU A 72 -8.73 -12.68 -0.81
N GLY A 73 -9.04 -11.58 -0.11
CA GLY A 73 -10.26 -11.46 0.69
C GLY A 73 -10.20 -12.12 2.07
N ALA A 74 -9.11 -12.80 2.43
CA ALA A 74 -8.95 -13.44 3.75
C ALA A 74 -9.07 -12.43 4.91
N TRP A 75 -8.73 -11.16 4.68
CA TRP A 75 -8.87 -10.08 5.66
C TRP A 75 -10.30 -9.89 6.18
N VAL A 76 -11.32 -10.30 5.44
CA VAL A 76 -12.74 -10.14 5.83
C VAL A 76 -13.08 -10.98 7.06
N GLY A 77 -12.53 -12.20 7.14
CA GLY A 77 -12.73 -13.10 8.27
C GLY A 77 -11.71 -12.93 9.40
N HIS A 78 -10.78 -11.98 9.26
CA HIS A 78 -9.73 -11.75 10.23
C HIS A 78 -10.25 -10.97 11.44
N ASP A 79 -9.79 -11.29 12.65
CA ASP A 79 -10.19 -10.59 13.89
C ASP A 79 -9.96 -9.06 13.77
N GLU A 80 -8.82 -8.68 13.19
CA GLU A 80 -8.44 -7.30 12.91
C GLU A 80 -8.93 -6.76 11.55
N SER A 81 -9.98 -7.34 10.96
CA SER A 81 -10.52 -6.95 9.63
C SER A 81 -10.73 -5.44 9.49
N GLY A 82 -11.26 -4.79 10.53
CA GLY A 82 -11.46 -3.35 10.56
C GLY A 82 -10.16 -2.55 10.50
N ALA A 83 -9.09 -2.99 11.16
CA ALA A 83 -7.79 -2.32 11.11
C ALA A 83 -7.09 -2.53 9.77
N ILE A 84 -7.20 -3.74 9.22
CA ILE A 84 -6.66 -4.07 7.90
C ILE A 84 -7.34 -3.23 6.82
N SER A 85 -8.67 -3.16 6.85
CA SER A 85 -9.46 -2.31 5.95
C SER A 85 -9.05 -0.85 6.04
N ARG A 86 -8.88 -0.29 7.25
CA ARG A 86 -8.42 1.10 7.43
C ARG A 86 -7.05 1.37 6.81
N LEU A 87 -6.10 0.44 6.90
CA LEU A 87 -4.79 0.62 6.26
C LEU A 87 -4.94 0.68 4.74
N PHE A 88 -5.63 -0.28 4.12
CA PHE A 88 -5.72 -0.32 2.67
C PHE A 88 -6.60 0.80 2.09
N VAL A 89 -7.63 1.25 2.81
CA VAL A 89 -8.36 2.49 2.48
C VAL A 89 -7.43 3.71 2.58
N LEU A 90 -6.58 3.82 3.61
CA LEU A 90 -5.58 4.88 3.69
C LEU A 90 -4.69 4.89 2.44
N LEU A 91 -4.21 3.73 2.00
CA LEU A 91 -3.35 3.60 0.82
C LEU A 91 -4.10 3.95 -0.49
N ALA A 92 -5.37 3.56 -0.62
CA ALA A 92 -6.19 3.79 -1.82
C ALA A 92 -6.86 5.18 -1.90
N VAL A 93 -6.78 6.00 -0.83
CA VAL A 93 -7.45 7.31 -0.76
C VAL A 93 -6.46 8.46 -0.56
N CYS A 94 -5.46 8.29 0.32
CA CYS A 94 -4.52 9.34 0.68
C CYS A 94 -3.32 9.35 -0.28
N HIS A 95 -3.52 9.77 -1.52
CA HIS A 95 -2.47 9.90 -2.54
C HIS A 95 -2.85 10.88 -3.65
N THR A 96 -1.88 11.21 -4.49
CA THR A 96 -2.07 12.02 -5.72
C THR A 96 -1.96 11.23 -7.02
N VAL A 97 -1.82 9.90 -6.94
CA VAL A 97 -1.82 8.98 -8.10
C VAL A 97 -3.02 9.22 -9.02
N SER A 98 -2.75 9.27 -10.32
CA SER A 98 -3.75 9.31 -11.38
C SER A 98 -4.03 7.91 -11.91
N SER A 99 -5.29 7.64 -12.24
CA SER A 99 -5.75 6.37 -12.81
C SER A 99 -6.32 6.60 -14.20
N THR A 100 -5.91 5.76 -15.15
CA THR A 100 -6.42 5.78 -16.53
C THR A 100 -6.89 4.37 -16.88
N THR A 101 -8.12 4.25 -17.40
CA THR A 101 -8.58 2.97 -17.94
C THR A 101 -7.91 2.70 -19.28
N LEU A 102 -7.40 1.48 -19.47
CA LEU A 102 -6.80 1.03 -20.72
C LEU A 102 -7.84 0.48 -21.71
N GLN A 103 -9.08 0.25 -21.25
CA GLN A 103 -10.20 -0.16 -22.09
C GLN A 103 -11.44 0.66 -21.73
N TRP A 104 -12.08 1.19 -22.76
CA TRP A 104 -13.42 1.77 -22.66
C TRP A 104 -14.41 0.71 -23.12
N ASP A 105 -15.40 0.44 -22.29
CA ASP A 105 -16.55 -0.36 -22.69
C ASP A 105 -17.54 0.56 -23.41
N GLU A 106 -17.69 0.37 -24.71
CA GLU A 106 -18.63 1.17 -25.52
C GLU A 106 -20.09 0.83 -25.21
N ASP A 107 -20.35 -0.38 -24.70
CA ASP A 107 -21.69 -0.88 -24.38
C ASP A 107 -22.14 -0.49 -22.96
N ASP A 108 -21.20 -0.28 -22.03
CA ASP A 108 -21.45 0.35 -20.71
C ASP A 108 -20.39 1.42 -20.38
N PRO A 109 -20.60 2.67 -20.80
CA PRO A 109 -19.71 3.80 -20.51
C PRO A 109 -19.51 4.10 -19.01
N GLY A 110 -20.33 3.50 -18.12
CA GLY A 110 -20.23 3.60 -16.66
C GLY A 110 -19.51 2.41 -15.99
N ALA A 111 -19.26 1.33 -16.73
CA ALA A 111 -18.52 0.16 -16.28
C ALA A 111 -17.00 0.44 -16.33
N TRP A 112 -16.50 1.14 -15.31
CA TRP A 112 -15.06 1.09 -15.01
C TRP A 112 -14.68 -0.36 -14.71
N GLN A 113 -14.03 -1.02 -15.66
CA GLN A 113 -13.42 -2.33 -15.47
C GLN A 113 -12.18 -2.15 -14.59
N THR A 114 -12.27 -2.60 -13.34
CA THR A 114 -11.19 -2.52 -12.35
C THR A 114 -9.92 -3.24 -12.78
N ASP A 115 -10.06 -4.22 -13.66
CA ASP A 115 -9.00 -5.12 -14.08
C ASP A 115 -8.00 -4.44 -15.03
N ASN A 116 -8.41 -3.35 -15.68
CA ASN A 116 -7.63 -2.68 -16.73
C ASN A 116 -7.21 -1.23 -16.38
N LEU A 117 -7.01 -0.94 -15.09
CA LEU A 117 -6.52 0.38 -14.67
C LEU A 117 -4.99 0.44 -14.71
N LYS A 118 -4.47 1.55 -15.23
CA LYS A 118 -3.06 1.93 -15.12
C LYS A 118 -2.92 3.09 -14.15
N TYR A 119 -2.00 2.95 -13.20
CA TYR A 119 -1.65 4.02 -12.26
C TYR A 119 -0.40 4.76 -12.71
N GLN A 120 -0.39 6.06 -12.46
CA GLN A 120 0.74 6.94 -12.71
C GLN A 120 0.88 7.93 -11.57
N ALA A 121 2.08 8.03 -11.02
CA ALA A 121 2.40 8.95 -9.94
C ALA A 121 3.70 9.71 -10.21
N SER A 122 3.86 10.87 -9.58
CA SER A 122 5.14 11.60 -9.57
C SER A 122 6.19 10.91 -8.70
N SER A 123 5.77 10.06 -7.76
CA SER A 123 6.62 9.26 -6.88
C SER A 123 6.32 7.77 -7.08
N PRO A 124 7.33 6.93 -7.36
CA PRO A 124 7.15 5.49 -7.49
C PRO A 124 6.68 4.83 -6.18
N ASP A 125 6.97 5.43 -5.03
CA ASP A 125 6.47 4.96 -3.73
C ASP A 125 4.94 5.08 -3.64
N GLU A 126 4.36 6.20 -4.09
CA GLU A 126 2.90 6.37 -4.09
C GLU A 126 2.22 5.35 -5.00
N GLU A 127 2.79 5.12 -6.19
CA GLU A 127 2.29 4.12 -7.14
C GLU A 127 2.33 2.72 -6.53
N ALA A 128 3.45 2.32 -5.92
CA ALA A 128 3.60 1.04 -5.26
C ALA A 128 2.60 0.82 -4.11
N LEU A 129 2.33 1.87 -3.31
CA LEU A 129 1.34 1.80 -2.23
C LEU A 129 -0.09 1.61 -2.75
N VAL A 130 -0.47 2.31 -3.83
CA VAL A 130 -1.79 2.16 -4.44
C VAL A 130 -1.92 0.79 -5.13
N MET A 131 -0.85 0.31 -5.77
CA MET A 131 -0.79 -1.06 -6.30
C MET A 131 -0.91 -2.13 -5.20
N GLY A 132 -0.29 -1.92 -4.04
CA GLY A 132 -0.44 -2.79 -2.88
C GLY A 132 -1.88 -2.83 -2.33
N ALA A 133 -2.58 -1.68 -2.34
CA ALA A 133 -3.98 -1.60 -1.98
C ALA A 133 -4.88 -2.36 -2.98
N ARG A 134 -4.66 -2.13 -4.29
CA ARG A 134 -5.36 -2.84 -5.37
C ARG A 134 -5.16 -4.34 -5.25
N GLY A 135 -3.93 -4.81 -5.08
CA GLY A 135 -3.62 -6.24 -4.90
C GLY A 135 -4.23 -6.87 -3.65
N SER A 136 -4.68 -6.05 -2.70
CA SER A 136 -5.40 -6.48 -1.49
C SER A 136 -6.93 -6.34 -1.61
N GLY A 137 -7.44 -5.97 -2.79
CA GLY A 137 -8.87 -5.82 -3.09
C GLY A 137 -9.46 -4.43 -2.79
N PHE A 138 -8.61 -3.41 -2.67
CA PHE A 138 -8.98 -2.01 -2.47
C PHE A 138 -8.54 -1.19 -3.68
N VAL A 139 -9.38 -1.16 -4.70
CA VAL A 139 -9.02 -0.64 -6.02
C VAL A 139 -9.31 0.85 -6.09
N PHE A 140 -8.30 1.70 -6.27
CA PHE A 140 -8.52 3.09 -6.63
C PHE A 140 -9.02 3.17 -8.08
N ILE A 141 -10.26 3.60 -8.30
CA ILE A 141 -10.84 3.66 -9.65
C ILE A 141 -10.45 4.97 -10.32
N ARG A 142 -10.87 6.09 -9.73
CA ARG A 142 -10.72 7.42 -10.32
C ARG A 142 -10.83 8.51 -9.27
N ARG A 143 -10.34 9.70 -9.64
CA ARG A 143 -10.55 10.95 -8.93
C ARG A 143 -11.12 11.96 -9.92
N LEU A 144 -12.27 12.54 -9.62
CA LEU A 144 -12.92 13.60 -10.41
C LEU A 144 -13.21 14.77 -9.49
N TYR A 145 -12.54 15.90 -9.73
CA TYR A 145 -12.56 17.06 -8.83
C TYR A 145 -12.18 16.65 -7.38
N ASP A 146 -13.09 16.85 -6.43
CA ASP A 146 -12.96 16.47 -5.03
C ASP A 146 -13.48 15.04 -4.76
N GLU A 147 -14.14 14.37 -5.69
CA GLU A 147 -14.64 13.01 -5.50
C GLU A 147 -13.58 11.97 -5.87
N LEU A 148 -13.23 11.11 -4.92
CA LEU A 148 -12.40 9.93 -5.13
C LEU A 148 -13.27 8.67 -4.99
N THR A 149 -13.21 7.79 -5.98
CA THR A 149 -13.92 6.51 -5.97
C THR A 149 -12.93 5.36 -5.80
N ILE A 150 -13.17 4.51 -4.81
CA ILE A 150 -12.52 3.21 -4.68
C ILE A 150 -13.55 2.09 -4.83
N GLU A 151 -13.10 0.89 -5.14
CA GLU A 151 -13.89 -0.33 -5.03
C GLU A 151 -13.30 -1.23 -3.95
N VAL A 152 -14.16 -1.69 -3.05
CA VAL A 152 -13.83 -2.64 -2.01
C VAL A 152 -14.75 -3.83 -2.18
N ARG A 153 -14.19 -4.98 -2.59
CA ARG A 153 -14.94 -6.23 -2.80
C ARG A 153 -16.13 -6.09 -3.76
N GLY A 154 -15.95 -5.40 -4.89
CA GLY A 154 -17.02 -5.18 -5.87
C GLY A 154 -18.01 -4.08 -5.49
N VAL A 155 -17.88 -3.46 -4.31
CA VAL A 155 -18.72 -2.34 -3.88
C VAL A 155 -17.96 -1.04 -4.05
N ARG A 156 -18.52 -0.13 -4.84
CA ARG A 156 -17.95 1.21 -5.03
C ARG A 156 -18.23 2.09 -3.82
N GLU A 157 -17.18 2.67 -3.27
CA GLU A 157 -17.22 3.65 -2.21
C GLU A 157 -16.74 5.01 -2.72
N GLN A 158 -17.47 6.07 -2.38
CA GLN A 158 -17.13 7.44 -2.75
C GLN A 158 -16.67 8.24 -1.53
N TYR A 159 -15.55 8.91 -1.69
CA TYR A 159 -14.92 9.78 -0.69
C TYR A 159 -14.84 11.19 -1.25
N THR A 160 -15.37 12.18 -0.54
CA THR A 160 -15.17 13.60 -0.91
C THR A 160 -13.92 14.11 -0.23
N VAL A 161 -12.91 14.51 -0.99
CA VAL A 161 -11.62 15.03 -0.52
C VAL A 161 -11.72 16.53 -0.32
N LEU A 162 -11.86 16.93 0.94
CA LEU A 162 -12.07 18.31 1.35
C LEU A 162 -10.79 19.14 1.33
N ALA A 163 -9.66 18.49 1.63
CA ALA A 163 -8.34 19.13 1.58
C ALA A 163 -7.25 18.07 1.43
N THR A 164 -6.24 18.41 0.64
CA THR A 164 -5.02 17.61 0.49
C THR A 164 -3.85 18.45 0.96
N ASN A 165 -3.12 17.96 1.96
CA ASN A 165 -1.81 18.50 2.32
C ASN A 165 -0.75 17.60 1.71
N GLU A 166 -0.31 17.94 0.50
CA GLU A 166 0.65 17.17 -0.29
C GLU A 166 1.96 16.88 0.46
N PHE A 167 2.65 15.85 0.01
CA PHE A 167 3.98 15.54 0.53
C PHE A 167 4.95 16.67 0.22
N SER A 168 5.78 17.02 1.19
CA SER A 168 6.97 17.86 0.96
C SER A 168 8.16 17.32 1.74
N SER A 169 9.38 17.58 1.25
CA SER A 169 10.62 17.17 1.91
C SER A 169 10.78 17.77 3.31
N GLU A 170 10.16 18.93 3.56
CA GLU A 170 10.13 19.57 4.88
C GLU A 170 9.17 18.85 5.85
N ARG A 171 7.97 18.49 5.38
CA ARG A 171 6.95 17.84 6.23
C ARG A 171 7.17 16.34 6.39
N LYS A 172 7.80 15.70 5.40
CA LYS A 172 8.03 14.25 5.26
C LYS A 172 6.77 13.40 5.49
N ARG A 173 5.61 13.95 5.17
CA ARG A 173 4.29 13.30 5.27
C ARG A 173 3.28 13.95 4.33
N MET A 174 2.28 13.18 3.95
CA MET A 174 1.07 13.60 3.24
C MET A 174 -0.16 13.36 4.14
N SER A 175 -1.19 14.18 3.99
CA SER A 175 -2.49 13.90 4.62
C SER A 175 -3.65 14.38 3.75
N CYS A 176 -4.79 13.71 3.82
CA CYS A 176 -6.05 14.13 3.21
C CYS A 176 -7.14 14.25 4.29
N VAL A 177 -7.95 15.30 4.21
CA VAL A 177 -9.21 15.42 4.95
C VAL A 177 -10.31 14.94 4.02
N VAL A 178 -11.07 13.93 4.44
CA VAL A 178 -12.10 13.30 3.61
C VAL A 178 -13.43 13.19 4.34
N HIS A 179 -14.53 13.42 3.62
CA HIS A 179 -15.84 12.87 3.99
C HIS A 179 -15.93 11.43 3.48
N CYS A 180 -16.13 10.50 4.41
CA CYS A 180 -16.26 9.08 4.13
C CYS A 180 -17.69 8.73 3.68
N PRO A 181 -17.88 7.56 3.02
CA PRO A 181 -19.21 7.04 2.67
C PRO A 181 -20.16 6.91 3.87
N ASP A 182 -19.62 6.71 5.06
CA ASP A 182 -20.36 6.62 6.32
C ASP A 182 -20.81 7.99 6.89
N GLY A 183 -20.58 9.08 6.15
CA GLY A 183 -20.93 10.46 6.52
C GLY A 183 -19.92 11.15 7.43
N ARG A 184 -18.93 10.44 7.99
CA ARG A 184 -17.95 11.03 8.92
C ARG A 184 -16.82 11.70 8.17
N ALA A 185 -16.30 12.79 8.74
CA ALA A 185 -15.02 13.36 8.32
C ALA A 185 -13.86 12.60 8.98
N LYS A 186 -12.82 12.27 8.21
CA LYS A 186 -11.59 11.63 8.70
C LYS A 186 -10.36 12.36 8.15
N VAL A 187 -9.30 12.41 8.97
CA VAL A 187 -7.96 12.79 8.50
C VAL A 187 -7.17 11.50 8.27
N LEU A 188 -6.77 11.26 7.03
CA LEU A 188 -5.90 10.18 6.62
C LEU A 188 -4.49 10.74 6.48
N CYS A 189 -3.47 10.05 7.03
CA CYS A 189 -2.09 10.57 7.01
C CYS A 189 -1.08 9.43 6.87
N LYS A 190 -0.10 9.63 5.98
CA LYS A 190 1.03 8.73 5.73
C LYS A 190 2.33 9.53 5.68
N GLY A 191 3.43 8.98 6.17
CA GLY A 191 4.71 9.69 6.20
C GLY A 191 5.81 8.91 6.91
N ALA A 192 6.97 9.56 7.06
CA ALA A 192 8.11 8.98 7.74
C ALA A 192 7.78 8.61 9.20
N ASP A 193 8.26 7.46 9.64
CA ASP A 193 8.07 6.91 10.99
C ASP A 193 8.42 7.92 12.09
N SER A 194 9.57 8.58 11.99
CA SER A 194 10.04 9.64 12.88
C SER A 194 9.05 10.80 13.01
N VAL A 195 8.41 11.20 11.91
CA VAL A 195 7.43 12.30 11.90
C VAL A 195 6.07 11.83 12.43
N MET A 196 5.65 10.61 12.10
CA MET A 196 4.36 10.08 12.51
C MET A 196 4.33 9.77 14.01
N PHE A 197 5.41 9.20 14.57
CA PHE A 197 5.46 8.81 15.98
C PHE A 197 5.37 9.98 16.96
N GLU A 198 5.86 11.16 16.60
CA GLU A 198 5.74 12.38 17.41
C GLU A 198 4.30 12.91 17.51
N ARG A 199 3.40 12.44 16.65
CA ARG A 199 2.03 12.95 16.48
C ARG A 199 0.97 11.95 16.91
N LEU A 200 1.38 10.85 17.54
CA LEU A 200 0.47 9.85 18.07
C LEU A 200 -0.06 10.27 19.44
N THR A 201 -1.30 9.88 19.72
CA THR A 201 -1.85 9.96 21.08
C THR A 201 -1.22 8.85 21.94
N SER A 202 -1.09 9.10 23.24
CA SER A 202 -0.30 8.28 24.19
C SER A 202 -0.92 6.93 24.56
N HIS A 203 -1.82 6.35 23.76
CA HIS A 203 -2.80 5.37 24.25
C HIS A 203 -2.41 3.89 24.10
N LYS A 204 -1.33 3.54 23.41
CA LYS A 204 -0.95 2.12 23.17
C LYS A 204 0.58 1.91 23.08
N PRO A 205 1.32 1.95 24.20
CA PRO A 205 2.78 1.85 24.21
C PRO A 205 3.29 0.50 23.65
N ASP A 206 2.61 -0.61 23.96
CA ASP A 206 3.00 -1.94 23.48
C ASP A 206 2.88 -2.07 21.95
N LEU A 207 1.77 -1.55 21.40
CA LEU A 207 1.55 -1.52 19.96
C LEU A 207 2.61 -0.66 19.25
N LEU A 208 2.93 0.49 19.82
CA LEU A 208 3.98 1.37 19.32
C LEU A 208 5.34 0.67 19.34
N HIS A 209 5.65 -0.05 20.42
CA HIS A 209 6.90 -0.81 20.56
C HIS A 209 7.01 -1.90 19.48
N ARG A 210 5.99 -2.74 19.33
CA ARG A 210 5.96 -3.80 18.29
C ARG A 210 6.09 -3.21 16.88
N THR A 211 5.36 -2.13 16.59
CA THR A 211 5.43 -1.46 15.28
C THR A 211 6.83 -0.93 14.99
N ARG A 212 7.52 -0.35 15.99
CA ARG A 212 8.92 0.10 15.85
C ARG A 212 9.87 -1.07 15.57
N GLN A 213 9.70 -2.19 16.28
CA GLN A 213 10.51 -3.39 16.03
C GLN A 213 10.32 -3.93 14.61
N HIS A 214 9.08 -3.95 14.10
CA HIS A 214 8.82 -4.35 12.72
C HIS A 214 9.48 -3.42 11.71
N ILE A 215 9.34 -2.09 11.87
CA ILE A 215 9.96 -1.10 10.97
C ILE A 215 11.48 -1.22 10.97
N GLN A 216 12.11 -1.45 12.13
CA GLN A 216 13.57 -1.67 12.21
C GLN A 216 14.01 -2.99 11.55
N GLY A 217 13.11 -3.96 11.45
CA GLY A 217 13.38 -5.26 10.83
C GLY A 217 13.06 -5.30 9.33
N TYR A 218 12.41 -4.27 8.77
CA TYR A 218 12.16 -4.13 7.34
C TYR A 218 13.35 -3.48 6.64
#